data_AF-A0AAD9BYC7-F1
#
_entry.id   AF-A0AAD9BYC7-F1
#
_cell.length_a   1.000
_cell.length_b   1.000
_cell.length_c   1.000
_cell.angle_alpha   90.00
_cell.angle_beta   90.00
_cell.angle_gamma   90.00
#
_symmetry.space_group_name_H-M   'P 1'
#
loop_
_entity.id
_entity.type
_entity.pdbx_description
1 polymer ?
#
loop_
_entity_poly.entity_id
_entity_poly.type
_entity_poly.pdbx_seq_one_letter_code
_entity_poly.pdbx_strand_id
1 'polypeptide(L)'
;MHAALSPVCVCVCVCVCVCVFCVFVCEGKAKFIHMGEEVDGVDMRAEVGLLTRNILVRGEMEPGCYGNEACNFFDFDTFGGHVKVERGFRAVHISGVELQHMGQQTMGHYPVHFHMNGDVDERGGYDPPTAVTDLSIHHSFSRCVTIHSSNGLLVKDVVGYDTLGHCFFTEDGPEERNTFDHCLGLMVRAGMLLPSDRDSKMCRHITEGSYPGYVANPRQDCRYHTHRELNARFDLFYPMEGLCPTMAEQFKLNMSIATSTFWIANPNNNLINCAAAGSEETGFWFIFHHVPTGPSEGLYSPGRTEHTPMGQFSNNRAHSNYR
;
A
#
# COMPACT_ATOMS: atom_id res chain seq x y z
N MET A 1 31.49 -39.91 8.00
CA MET A 1 30.32 -39.79 7.11
C MET A 1 30.08 -38.30 6.92
N HIS A 2 30.37 -37.79 5.73
CA HIS A 2 30.15 -36.40 5.36
C HIS A 2 28.67 -36.23 5.01
N ALA A 3 27.92 -35.44 5.80
CA ALA A 3 26.60 -34.97 5.41
C ALA A 3 26.80 -33.63 4.68
N ALA A 4 26.55 -33.64 3.37
CA ALA A 4 26.69 -32.48 2.51
C ALA A 4 25.59 -31.45 2.83
N LEU A 5 26.02 -30.22 3.13
CA LEU A 5 25.16 -29.03 3.19
C LEU A 5 24.65 -28.74 1.77
N SER A 6 23.36 -28.95 1.54
CA SER A 6 22.67 -28.55 0.31
C SER A 6 22.46 -27.03 0.29
N PRO A 7 22.84 -26.31 -0.78
CA PRO A 7 22.67 -24.87 -0.86
C PRO A 7 21.20 -24.52 -1.08
N VAL A 8 20.66 -23.70 -0.18
CA VAL A 8 19.28 -23.18 -0.19
C VAL A 8 19.26 -21.91 -1.05
N CYS A 9 18.53 -21.94 -2.16
CA CYS A 9 18.41 -20.84 -3.11
C CYS A 9 17.00 -20.23 -3.05
N VAL A 10 16.92 -18.90 -3.09
CA VAL A 10 15.69 -18.17 -3.38
C VAL A 10 15.93 -17.14 -4.46
N CYS A 11 15.02 -17.09 -5.41
CA CYS A 11 15.18 -16.25 -6.60
C CYS A 11 14.32 -15.01 -6.54
N VAL A 12 14.97 -13.86 -6.59
CA VAL A 12 14.41 -12.70 -7.27
C VAL A 12 14.88 -12.86 -8.72
N CYS A 13 14.09 -13.57 -9.52
CA CYS A 13 14.45 -13.87 -10.91
C CYS A 13 13.38 -13.28 -11.83
N VAL A 14 13.82 -12.39 -12.71
CA VAL A 14 12.99 -11.85 -13.79
C VAL A 14 12.70 -13.03 -14.73
N CYS A 15 11.50 -13.60 -14.61
CA CYS A 15 11.14 -14.79 -15.37
C CYS A 15 10.57 -14.40 -16.74
N VAL A 16 11.11 -14.99 -17.81
CA VAL A 16 10.51 -14.93 -19.16
C VAL A 16 9.57 -16.12 -19.32
N CYS A 17 8.27 -15.86 -19.52
CA CYS A 17 7.24 -16.90 -19.57
C CYS A 17 7.10 -17.49 -20.98
N VAL A 18 7.29 -18.81 -21.13
CA VAL A 18 6.99 -19.55 -22.37
C VAL A 18 6.31 -20.88 -22.01
N CYS A 19 4.99 -20.95 -22.18
CA CYS A 19 4.13 -22.15 -22.29
C CYS A 19 3.55 -22.85 -21.03
N VAL A 20 2.47 -23.61 -21.30
CA VAL A 20 1.34 -24.11 -20.46
C VAL A 20 1.71 -25.01 -19.26
N PHE A 21 2.98 -25.34 -19.05
CA PHE A 21 3.50 -25.94 -17.82
C PHE A 21 4.81 -25.23 -17.47
N CYS A 22 4.73 -24.13 -16.72
CA CYS A 22 5.90 -23.31 -16.43
C CYS A 22 6.76 -23.93 -15.32
N VAL A 23 7.87 -24.55 -15.70
CA VAL A 23 9.05 -24.61 -14.83
C VAL A 23 9.73 -23.24 -14.91
N PHE A 24 9.61 -22.45 -13.86
CA PHE A 24 10.27 -21.15 -13.79
C PHE A 24 11.78 -21.36 -13.60
N VAL A 25 12.56 -21.09 -14.66
CA VAL A 25 14.01 -21.07 -14.56
C VAL A 25 14.43 -19.71 -14.02
N CYS A 26 14.99 -19.83 -12.84
CA CYS A 26 15.48 -18.79 -11.99
C CYS A 26 16.87 -18.33 -12.49
N GLU A 27 16.93 -17.33 -13.39
CA GLU A 27 18.20 -16.79 -13.90
C GLU A 27 18.80 -15.73 -12.96
N GLY A 28 20.03 -15.99 -12.49
CA GLY A 28 20.81 -15.06 -11.67
C GLY A 28 21.19 -15.62 -10.30
N LYS A 29 21.91 -14.82 -9.51
CA LYS A 29 22.19 -15.12 -8.11
C LYS A 29 21.11 -14.50 -7.24
N ALA A 30 20.61 -15.29 -6.29
CA ALA A 30 19.77 -14.83 -5.20
C ALA A 30 20.35 -13.56 -4.55
N LYS A 31 19.59 -12.46 -4.52
CA LYS A 31 19.99 -11.23 -3.81
C LYS A 31 19.94 -11.43 -2.29
N PHE A 32 19.04 -12.29 -1.82
CA PHE A 32 18.84 -12.60 -0.41
C PHE A 32 18.74 -14.11 -0.20
N ILE A 33 19.27 -14.57 0.92
CA ILE A 33 18.99 -15.92 1.41
C ILE A 33 17.59 -15.98 1.99
N HIS A 34 16.99 -17.16 1.99
CA HIS A 34 15.64 -17.38 2.49
C HIS A 34 15.53 -18.81 3.00
N MET A 35 14.56 -19.04 3.88
CA MET A 35 14.22 -20.40 4.27
C MET A 35 13.58 -21.14 3.08
N GLY A 36 13.88 -22.43 2.94
CA GLY A 36 13.38 -23.27 1.85
C GLY A 36 12.36 -24.31 2.30
N GLU A 37 11.84 -24.17 3.51
CA GLU A 37 11.00 -25.16 4.18
C GLU A 37 9.93 -24.50 5.06
N GLU A 38 8.98 -25.31 5.50
CA GLU A 38 8.00 -24.92 6.51
C GLU A 38 8.64 -24.92 7.91
N VAL A 39 8.45 -23.84 8.66
CA VAL A 39 8.98 -23.67 10.03
C VAL A 39 7.82 -23.34 10.95
N ASP A 40 7.67 -24.10 12.03
CA ASP A 40 6.59 -23.92 13.03
C ASP A 40 5.17 -23.86 12.41
N GLY A 41 4.95 -24.60 11.32
CA GLY A 41 3.67 -24.63 10.59
C GLY A 41 3.43 -23.45 9.65
N VAL A 42 4.41 -22.54 9.50
CA VAL A 42 4.39 -21.46 8.52
C VAL A 42 5.25 -21.85 7.33
N ASP A 43 4.70 -21.75 6.13
CA ASP A 43 5.47 -21.90 4.90
C ASP A 43 6.40 -20.70 4.73
N MET A 44 7.68 -20.93 5.02
CA MET A 44 8.74 -19.93 4.91
C MET A 44 9.52 -20.09 3.60
N ARG A 45 9.02 -20.83 2.62
CA ARG A 45 9.59 -20.83 1.26
C ARG A 45 9.40 -19.46 0.60
N ALA A 46 10.22 -19.16 -0.39
CA ALA A 46 10.08 -17.89 -1.08
C ALA A 46 8.80 -17.79 -1.89
N GLU A 47 8.20 -16.61 -1.80
CA GLU A 47 7.17 -16.15 -2.70
C GLU A 47 7.77 -15.84 -4.08
N VAL A 48 7.03 -16.20 -5.13
CA VAL A 48 7.43 -15.97 -6.53
C VAL A 48 6.34 -15.16 -7.20
N GLY A 49 6.69 -13.95 -7.64
CA GLY A 49 5.78 -13.04 -8.35
C GLY A 49 6.19 -12.85 -9.81
N LEU A 50 5.22 -12.85 -10.72
CA LEU A 50 5.43 -12.44 -12.11
C LEU A 50 5.42 -10.90 -12.19
N LEU A 51 6.54 -10.30 -12.57
CA LEU A 51 6.66 -8.84 -12.67
C LEU A 51 6.33 -8.29 -14.05
N THR A 52 6.46 -9.09 -15.10
CA THR A 52 6.29 -8.61 -16.47
C THR A 52 4.92 -8.96 -17.06
N ARG A 53 4.32 -8.02 -17.80
CA ARG A 53 3.07 -8.22 -18.56
C ARG A 53 3.21 -7.67 -19.98
N ASN A 54 2.28 -8.04 -20.85
CA ASN A 54 2.29 -7.60 -22.25
C ASN A 54 1.89 -6.13 -22.43
N ILE A 55 1.21 -5.54 -21.44
CA ILE A 55 0.79 -4.13 -21.44
C ILE A 55 1.58 -3.43 -20.34
N LEU A 56 2.54 -2.59 -20.72
CA LEU A 56 3.32 -1.77 -19.79
C LEU A 56 2.83 -0.32 -19.80
N VAL A 57 2.39 0.16 -18.64
CA VAL A 57 2.14 1.57 -18.36
C VAL A 57 3.23 2.03 -17.41
N ARG A 58 4.07 2.97 -17.86
CA ARG A 58 5.21 3.44 -17.06
C ARG A 58 5.29 4.96 -16.98
N GLY A 59 5.68 5.47 -15.81
CA GLY A 59 6.10 6.85 -15.66
C GLY A 59 7.43 7.11 -16.39
N GLU A 60 7.53 8.26 -17.04
CA GLU A 60 8.81 8.78 -17.53
C GLU A 60 9.58 9.39 -16.35
N MET A 61 10.88 9.09 -16.25
CA MET A 61 11.70 9.44 -15.11
C MET A 61 12.84 10.35 -15.49
N GLU A 62 13.10 11.35 -14.66
CA GLU A 62 14.29 12.17 -14.77
C GLU A 62 15.53 11.48 -14.15
N PRO A 63 16.75 11.88 -14.55
CA PRO A 63 17.99 11.33 -13.99
C PRO A 63 18.18 11.58 -12.49
N GLY A 64 17.41 12.48 -11.89
CA GLY A 64 17.50 12.84 -10.48
C GLY A 64 16.24 13.56 -10.00
N CYS A 65 16.17 13.76 -8.70
CA CYS A 65 15.01 14.36 -8.05
C CYS A 65 14.84 15.86 -8.39
N TYR A 66 13.59 16.35 -8.40
CA TYR A 66 13.19 17.71 -8.79
C TYR A 66 13.52 18.85 -7.80
N GLY A 67 14.47 18.66 -6.88
CA GLY A 67 14.84 19.64 -5.85
C GLY A 67 13.74 19.98 -4.82
N ASN A 68 12.67 19.18 -4.75
CA ASN A 68 11.60 19.32 -3.76
C ASN A 68 11.96 18.61 -2.44
N GLU A 69 11.05 18.60 -1.48
CA GLU A 69 11.29 18.01 -0.16
C GLU A 69 11.51 16.51 -0.16
N ALA A 70 10.93 15.81 -1.14
CA ALA A 70 11.14 14.38 -1.34
C ALA A 70 12.62 14.08 -1.62
N CYS A 71 13.35 15.03 -2.21
CA CYS A 71 14.78 14.87 -2.49
C CYS A 71 15.67 14.84 -1.24
N ASN A 72 15.14 15.22 -0.08
CA ASN A 72 15.84 15.02 1.20
C ASN A 72 15.86 13.55 1.63
N PHE A 73 14.99 12.72 1.05
CA PHE A 73 14.78 11.31 1.41
C PHE A 73 15.14 10.35 0.28
N PHE A 74 14.88 10.77 -0.96
CA PHE A 74 15.12 9.98 -2.16
C PHE A 74 16.10 10.74 -3.06
N ASP A 75 17.20 10.08 -3.42
CA ASP A 75 18.19 10.61 -4.37
C ASP A 75 17.79 10.40 -5.83
N PHE A 76 16.59 9.86 -6.07
CA PHE A 76 15.99 9.59 -7.36
C PHE A 76 14.65 10.30 -7.53
N ASP A 77 14.17 10.35 -8.77
CA ASP A 77 12.89 10.93 -9.11
C ASP A 77 11.72 10.07 -8.59
N THR A 78 10.82 10.69 -7.82
CA THR A 78 9.60 10.08 -7.26
C THR A 78 8.31 10.61 -7.88
N PHE A 79 8.38 11.26 -9.05
CA PHE A 79 7.23 11.85 -9.73
C PHE A 79 6.70 10.91 -10.84
N GLY A 80 6.15 9.78 -10.44
CA GLY A 80 5.60 8.79 -11.37
C GLY A 80 4.22 9.14 -11.94
N GLY A 81 3.77 8.35 -12.91
CA GLY A 81 2.40 8.40 -13.43
C GLY A 81 1.37 7.86 -12.43
N HIS A 82 0.08 8.13 -12.61
CA HIS A 82 -0.96 7.61 -11.72
C HIS A 82 -2.26 7.31 -12.48
N VAL A 83 -3.07 6.37 -11.97
CA VAL A 83 -4.42 6.08 -12.49
C VAL A 83 -5.44 6.31 -11.39
N LYS A 84 -6.42 7.17 -11.66
CA LYS A 84 -7.50 7.48 -10.72
C LYS A 84 -8.86 7.22 -11.35
N VAL A 85 -9.65 6.39 -10.68
CA VAL A 85 -11.04 6.10 -11.01
C VAL A 85 -11.92 6.96 -10.10
N GLU A 86 -12.43 8.06 -10.64
CA GLU A 86 -13.33 8.93 -9.89
C GLU A 86 -14.78 8.43 -9.91
N ARG A 87 -15.62 9.01 -9.05
CA ARG A 87 -17.04 8.69 -8.99
C ARG A 87 -17.74 8.87 -10.34
N GLY A 88 -18.59 7.91 -10.71
CA GLY A 88 -19.49 8.03 -11.87
C GLY A 88 -19.34 6.92 -12.91
N PHE A 89 -18.22 6.20 -12.90
CA PHE A 89 -18.10 4.97 -13.71
C PHE A 89 -19.06 3.90 -13.20
N ARG A 90 -19.73 3.21 -14.13
CA ARG A 90 -20.67 2.12 -13.80
C ARG A 90 -19.96 0.80 -13.54
N ALA A 91 -18.84 0.58 -14.19
CA ALA A 91 -17.96 -0.58 -14.05
C ALA A 91 -16.57 -0.21 -14.56
N VAL A 92 -15.53 -0.69 -13.90
CA VAL A 92 -14.14 -0.55 -14.33
C VAL A 92 -13.42 -1.89 -14.15
N HIS A 93 -12.72 -2.32 -15.19
CA HIS A 93 -11.93 -3.55 -15.19
C HIS A 93 -10.53 -3.24 -15.68
N ILE A 94 -9.53 -3.45 -14.83
CA ILE A 94 -8.11 -3.30 -15.18
C ILE A 94 -7.50 -4.70 -15.07
N SER A 95 -7.01 -5.26 -16.18
CA SER A 95 -6.48 -6.62 -16.18
C SER A 95 -5.24 -6.81 -17.04
N GLY A 96 -4.27 -7.58 -16.52
CA GLY A 96 -3.07 -8.00 -17.26
C GLY A 96 -2.09 -6.87 -17.56
N VAL A 97 -2.03 -5.86 -16.68
CA VAL A 97 -1.21 -4.64 -16.86
C VAL A 97 -0.01 -4.64 -15.92
N GLU A 98 1.16 -4.30 -16.47
CA GLU A 98 2.37 -3.96 -15.73
C GLU A 98 2.42 -2.43 -15.51
N LEU A 99 2.58 -2.03 -14.26
CA LEU A 99 2.66 -0.64 -13.83
C LEU A 99 4.04 -0.39 -13.21
N GLN A 100 4.88 0.38 -13.90
CA GLN A 100 6.25 0.68 -13.47
C GLN A 100 6.45 2.18 -13.26
N HIS A 101 7.19 2.58 -12.22
CA HIS A 101 7.47 4.01 -11.97
C HIS A 101 6.18 4.85 -11.86
N MET A 102 5.20 4.30 -11.16
CA MET A 102 3.91 4.92 -10.92
C MET A 102 3.81 5.39 -9.47
N GLY A 103 2.86 6.26 -9.17
CA GLY A 103 2.66 6.89 -7.86
C GLY A 103 3.59 8.08 -7.62
N GLN A 104 3.23 8.91 -6.64
CA GLN A 104 4.03 10.07 -6.23
C GLN A 104 4.00 10.22 -4.71
N GLN A 105 5.05 10.82 -4.14
CA GLN A 105 5.11 11.19 -2.71
C GLN A 105 4.22 12.42 -2.40
N THR A 106 3.00 12.43 -2.93
CA THR A 106 1.96 13.43 -2.73
C THR A 106 0.60 12.72 -2.66
N MET A 107 -0.39 13.36 -2.02
CA MET A 107 -1.70 12.75 -1.82
C MET A 107 -2.46 12.53 -3.14
N GLY A 108 -3.10 11.36 -3.29
CA GLY A 108 -4.04 11.07 -4.37
C GLY A 108 -3.43 10.61 -5.71
N HIS A 109 -2.11 10.43 -5.79
CA HIS A 109 -1.39 9.98 -6.99
C HIS A 109 -0.80 8.58 -6.76
N TYR A 110 -1.54 7.54 -7.14
CA TYR A 110 -1.18 6.14 -6.95
C TYR A 110 -1.29 5.35 -8.27
N PRO A 111 -0.61 4.20 -8.42
CA PRO A 111 -0.68 3.39 -9.64
C PRO A 111 -2.09 2.96 -9.99
N VAL A 112 -2.89 2.58 -8.98
CA VAL A 112 -4.32 2.32 -9.10
C VAL A 112 -5.03 2.95 -7.91
N HIS A 113 -5.93 3.90 -8.17
CA HIS A 113 -6.67 4.62 -7.14
C HIS A 113 -8.17 4.63 -7.44
N PHE A 114 -8.98 3.97 -6.60
CA PHE A 114 -10.44 4.09 -6.60
C PHE A 114 -10.84 5.16 -5.58
N HIS A 115 -11.30 6.31 -6.06
CA HIS A 115 -11.55 7.51 -5.27
C HIS A 115 -13.04 7.83 -5.21
N MET A 116 -13.64 7.60 -4.04
CA MET A 116 -15.02 7.93 -3.68
C MET A 116 -16.07 7.32 -4.61
N ASN A 117 -15.88 6.07 -5.04
CA ASN A 117 -16.76 5.41 -6.00
C ASN A 117 -18.05 4.88 -5.36
N GLY A 118 -18.12 4.75 -4.03
CA GLY A 118 -19.22 4.07 -3.35
C GLY A 118 -19.21 2.58 -3.65
N ASP A 119 -20.38 1.96 -3.75
CA ASP A 119 -20.52 0.52 -4.02
C ASP A 119 -20.27 0.20 -5.49
N VAL A 120 -19.15 -0.45 -5.78
CA VAL A 120 -18.70 -0.81 -7.14
C VAL A 120 -19.08 -2.24 -7.54
N ASP A 121 -19.72 -2.97 -6.64
CA ASP A 121 -20.25 -4.33 -6.79
C ASP A 121 -21.76 -4.40 -7.11
N GLU A 122 -22.51 -3.31 -6.90
CA GLU A 122 -23.97 -3.30 -7.07
C GLU A 122 -24.46 -2.92 -8.47
N ARG A 123 -23.60 -2.29 -9.28
CA ARG A 123 -23.96 -1.67 -10.56
C ARG A 123 -23.00 -2.11 -11.67
N GLY A 124 -23.41 -1.91 -12.92
CA GLY A 124 -22.58 -2.20 -14.09
C GLY A 124 -22.91 -3.51 -14.82
N GLY A 125 -23.44 -4.51 -14.13
CA GLY A 125 -23.95 -5.74 -14.74
C GLY A 125 -22.89 -6.73 -15.25
N TYR A 126 -21.65 -6.63 -14.75
CA TYR A 126 -20.56 -7.55 -15.04
C TYR A 126 -20.37 -8.57 -13.91
N ASP A 127 -19.90 -9.77 -14.26
CA ASP A 127 -19.50 -10.81 -13.30
C ASP A 127 -18.09 -11.34 -13.68
N PRO A 128 -17.06 -11.14 -12.84
CA PRO A 128 -17.10 -10.38 -11.58
C PRO A 128 -17.44 -8.89 -11.82
N PRO A 129 -17.88 -8.16 -10.78
CA PRO A 129 -18.14 -6.72 -10.87
C PRO A 129 -16.82 -5.95 -11.07
N THR A 130 -16.78 -4.66 -10.75
CA THR A 130 -15.56 -3.84 -10.86
C THR A 130 -14.35 -4.56 -10.23
N ALA A 131 -13.29 -4.74 -11.03
CA ALA A 131 -12.17 -5.58 -10.64
C ALA A 131 -10.83 -5.08 -11.18
N VAL A 132 -9.78 -5.38 -10.41
CA VAL A 132 -8.38 -5.19 -10.76
C VAL A 132 -7.72 -6.56 -10.66
N THR A 133 -7.36 -7.17 -11.81
CA THR A 133 -6.86 -8.55 -11.83
C THR A 133 -5.54 -8.72 -12.58
N ASP A 134 -4.67 -9.62 -12.16
CA ASP A 134 -3.47 -9.98 -12.93
C ASP A 134 -2.51 -8.81 -13.17
N LEU A 135 -2.40 -7.89 -12.22
CA LEU A 135 -1.50 -6.74 -12.31
C LEU A 135 -0.11 -7.07 -11.76
N SER A 136 0.90 -6.41 -12.31
CA SER A 136 2.25 -6.37 -11.76
C SER A 136 2.64 -4.91 -11.54
N ILE A 137 2.71 -4.47 -10.28
CA ILE A 137 3.00 -3.09 -9.89
C ILE A 137 4.36 -3.08 -9.23
N HIS A 138 5.35 -2.41 -9.83
CA HIS A 138 6.70 -2.45 -9.29
C HIS A 138 7.56 -1.22 -9.52
N HIS A 139 8.55 -1.01 -8.65
CA HIS A 139 9.36 0.21 -8.61
C HIS A 139 8.41 1.43 -8.56
N SER A 140 7.46 1.38 -7.64
CA SER A 140 6.40 2.39 -7.52
C SER A 140 6.75 3.37 -6.41
N PHE A 141 6.53 4.66 -6.68
CA PHE A 141 6.88 5.75 -5.78
C PHE A 141 5.77 6.16 -4.84
N SER A 142 4.58 5.56 -4.89
CA SER A 142 3.61 5.64 -3.80
C SER A 142 2.46 4.70 -4.08
N ARG A 143 2.43 3.65 -3.26
CA ARG A 143 1.43 2.58 -3.12
C ARG A 143 1.24 1.67 -4.32
N CYS A 144 0.52 0.57 -4.12
CA CYS A 144 0.12 -0.35 -5.17
C CYS A 144 -1.34 -0.05 -5.59
N VAL A 145 -2.30 -0.50 -4.79
CA VAL A 145 -3.74 -0.30 -5.01
C VAL A 145 -4.30 0.45 -3.82
N THR A 146 -4.85 1.64 -4.08
CA THR A 146 -5.51 2.49 -3.10
C THR A 146 -7.02 2.47 -3.31
N ILE A 147 -7.75 2.11 -2.26
CA ILE A 147 -9.21 2.13 -2.21
C ILE A 147 -9.61 3.22 -1.21
N HIS A 148 -10.34 4.22 -1.66
CA HIS A 148 -10.81 5.32 -0.81
C HIS A 148 -12.31 5.50 -1.02
N SER A 149 -13.09 5.41 0.05
CA SER A 149 -14.55 5.56 0.06
C SER A 149 -15.23 4.74 -1.05
N SER A 150 -14.72 3.54 -1.26
CA SER A 150 -15.12 2.61 -2.32
C SER A 150 -15.26 1.21 -1.74
N ASN A 151 -16.33 0.52 -2.12
CA ASN A 151 -16.78 -0.73 -1.49
C ASN A 151 -17.03 -1.81 -2.54
N GLY A 152 -16.75 -3.06 -2.19
CA GLY A 152 -17.04 -4.21 -3.06
C GLY A 152 -16.05 -4.40 -4.22
N LEU A 153 -14.88 -3.75 -4.18
CA LEU A 153 -13.86 -3.92 -5.22
C LEU A 153 -13.20 -5.31 -5.12
N LEU A 154 -13.05 -6.00 -6.25
CA LEU A 154 -12.24 -7.20 -6.35
C LEU A 154 -10.81 -6.84 -6.79
N VAL A 155 -9.83 -7.12 -5.95
CA VAL A 155 -8.39 -7.02 -6.26
C VAL A 155 -7.84 -8.44 -6.23
N LYS A 156 -7.43 -8.97 -7.39
CA LYS A 156 -7.09 -10.38 -7.54
C LYS A 156 -5.79 -10.62 -8.31
N ASP A 157 -4.96 -11.56 -7.89
CA ASP A 157 -3.76 -11.95 -8.64
C ASP A 157 -2.82 -10.74 -8.92
N VAL A 158 -2.73 -9.81 -7.96
CA VAL A 158 -1.92 -8.59 -8.06
C VAL A 158 -0.60 -8.75 -7.32
N VAL A 159 0.50 -8.48 -8.00
CA VAL A 159 1.85 -8.46 -7.43
C VAL A 159 2.31 -7.02 -7.23
N GLY A 160 2.68 -6.65 -6.01
CA GLY A 160 3.39 -5.42 -5.66
C GLY A 160 4.86 -5.72 -5.34
N TYR A 161 5.82 -5.02 -5.97
CA TYR A 161 7.25 -5.22 -5.70
C TYR A 161 8.05 -3.91 -5.67
N ASP A 162 8.87 -3.68 -4.63
CA ASP A 162 9.68 -2.46 -4.47
C ASP A 162 8.81 -1.20 -4.59
N THR A 163 7.98 -0.99 -3.57
CA THR A 163 7.00 0.11 -3.53
C THR A 163 7.19 0.97 -2.29
N LEU A 164 7.10 2.29 -2.45
CA LEU A 164 7.15 3.25 -1.34
C LEU A 164 5.77 3.43 -0.69
N GLY A 165 5.73 3.50 0.65
CA GLY A 165 4.48 3.63 1.42
C GLY A 165 3.70 2.32 1.49
N HIS A 166 2.47 2.32 2.06
CA HIS A 166 1.63 1.11 2.09
C HIS A 166 1.34 0.59 0.67
N CYS A 167 1.37 -0.72 0.44
CA CYS A 167 1.11 -1.27 -0.90
C CYS A 167 -0.39 -1.40 -1.21
N PHE A 168 -1.09 -2.35 -0.58
CA PHE A 168 -2.55 -2.49 -0.68
C PHE A 168 -3.20 -1.71 0.46
N PHE A 169 -3.94 -0.66 0.13
CA PHE A 169 -4.29 0.38 1.09
C PHE A 169 -5.76 0.78 0.99
N THR A 170 -6.48 0.71 2.12
CA THR A 170 -7.81 1.32 2.28
C THR A 170 -7.69 2.59 3.14
N GLU A 171 -8.23 3.72 2.69
CA GLU A 171 -7.81 5.04 3.19
C GLU A 171 -8.41 5.45 4.54
N ASP A 172 -9.73 5.52 4.64
CA ASP A 172 -10.36 6.35 5.69
C ASP A 172 -11.33 5.62 6.63
N GLY A 173 -11.58 4.33 6.40
CA GLY A 173 -12.43 3.50 7.24
C GLY A 173 -13.82 3.17 6.69
N PRO A 174 -14.46 3.89 5.75
CA PRO A 174 -15.71 3.41 5.14
C PRO A 174 -15.55 2.28 4.13
N GLU A 175 -14.33 1.93 3.71
CA GLU A 175 -14.09 0.96 2.65
C GLU A 175 -14.43 -0.47 3.10
N GLU A 176 -15.59 -0.96 2.73
CA GLU A 176 -16.16 -2.25 3.14
C GLU A 176 -16.33 -3.19 1.94
N ARG A 177 -16.42 -4.49 2.22
CA ARG A 177 -16.66 -5.59 1.26
C ARG A 177 -15.63 -5.71 0.13
N ASN A 178 -14.49 -5.02 0.21
CA ASN A 178 -13.43 -5.21 -0.77
C ASN A 178 -12.76 -6.56 -0.55
N THR A 179 -12.40 -7.22 -1.64
CA THR A 179 -11.79 -8.55 -1.62
C THR A 179 -10.42 -8.50 -2.26
N PHE A 180 -9.40 -8.77 -1.46
CA PHE A 180 -8.04 -9.04 -1.89
C PHE A 180 -7.86 -10.56 -1.94
N ASP A 181 -7.76 -11.13 -3.13
CA ASP A 181 -7.59 -12.57 -3.35
C ASP A 181 -6.27 -12.83 -4.08
N HIS A 182 -5.42 -13.67 -3.49
CA HIS A 182 -4.14 -14.06 -4.07
C HIS A 182 -3.26 -12.86 -4.48
N CYS A 183 -3.18 -11.86 -3.59
CA CYS A 183 -2.32 -10.70 -3.76
C CYS A 183 -0.98 -10.92 -3.07
N LEU A 184 0.11 -10.59 -3.74
CA LEU A 184 1.47 -10.72 -3.23
C LEU A 184 2.12 -9.35 -3.15
N GLY A 185 2.63 -8.98 -1.98
CA GLY A 185 3.46 -7.78 -1.84
C GLY A 185 4.85 -8.11 -1.32
N LEU A 186 5.85 -7.54 -1.98
CA LEU A 186 7.27 -7.80 -1.76
C LEU A 186 8.05 -6.48 -1.67
N MET A 187 8.91 -6.34 -0.65
CA MET A 187 9.79 -5.17 -0.52
C MET A 187 9.03 -3.84 -0.47
N VAL A 188 8.19 -3.68 0.54
CA VAL A 188 7.49 -2.41 0.80
C VAL A 188 8.37 -1.53 1.68
N ARG A 189 8.68 -0.33 1.22
CA ARG A 189 9.69 0.56 1.79
C ARG A 189 9.08 1.86 2.33
N ALA A 190 9.86 2.60 3.12
CA ALA A 190 9.48 3.89 3.68
C ALA A 190 8.93 4.81 2.60
N GLY A 191 7.89 5.54 2.98
CA GLY A 191 7.25 6.50 2.09
C GLY A 191 6.37 7.46 2.88
N MET A 192 5.75 8.38 2.14
CA MET A 192 4.77 9.31 2.67
C MET A 192 3.51 8.57 3.10
N LEU A 193 3.20 8.70 4.39
CA LEU A 193 1.96 8.28 5.01
C LEU A 193 0.97 9.43 5.08
N LEU A 194 -0.32 9.12 4.95
CA LEU A 194 -1.38 10.07 5.20
C LEU A 194 -1.62 10.20 6.71
N PRO A 195 -2.25 11.30 7.18
CA PRO A 195 -2.68 11.40 8.57
C PRO A 195 -3.66 10.29 8.98
N SER A 196 -4.47 9.79 8.04
CA SER A 196 -5.40 8.67 8.24
C SER A 196 -4.69 7.32 8.42
N ASP A 197 -3.43 7.23 7.97
CA ASP A 197 -2.59 6.03 8.12
C ASP A 197 -2.05 5.89 9.55
N ARG A 198 -2.55 6.63 10.54
CA ARG A 198 -1.97 6.67 11.89
C ARG A 198 -3.05 6.75 12.92
N ASP A 199 -2.95 5.96 13.99
CA ASP A 199 -3.71 6.23 15.20
C ASP A 199 -2.89 7.03 16.24
N SER A 200 -3.59 7.58 17.23
CA SER A 200 -2.96 8.39 18.29
C SER A 200 -1.97 7.62 19.17
N LYS A 201 -2.01 6.28 19.16
CA LYS A 201 -1.05 5.43 19.86
C LYS A 201 0.19 5.26 18.99
N MET A 202 0.03 4.83 17.75
CA MET A 202 1.05 4.65 16.74
C MET A 202 1.90 5.92 16.57
N CYS A 203 1.27 7.08 16.42
CA CYS A 203 1.99 8.35 16.30
C CYS A 203 2.86 8.68 17.53
N ARG A 204 2.49 8.24 18.74
CA ARG A 204 3.33 8.41 19.95
C ARG A 204 4.51 7.44 20.03
N HIS A 205 4.46 6.32 19.30
CA HIS A 205 5.51 5.31 19.30
C HIS A 205 6.42 5.41 18.07
N ILE A 206 6.02 6.14 17.02
CA ILE A 206 6.81 6.36 15.79
C ILE A 206 8.04 7.25 15.98
N THR A 207 8.32 7.74 17.20
CA THR A 207 9.49 8.57 17.48
C THR A 207 10.84 7.94 17.10
N GLU A 208 10.89 6.61 16.95
CA GLU A 208 12.11 5.88 16.55
C GLU A 208 12.18 5.59 15.03
N GLY A 209 11.07 5.73 14.28
CA GLY A 209 10.96 5.42 12.85
C GLY A 209 10.61 6.61 11.94
N SER A 210 10.48 7.81 12.51
CA SER A 210 10.42 9.07 11.78
C SER A 210 11.81 9.56 11.35
N TYR A 211 11.87 10.53 10.42
CA TYR A 211 13.13 11.11 9.91
C TYR A 211 14.16 11.37 11.03
N PRO A 212 15.47 11.06 10.83
CA PRO A 212 16.49 11.26 11.85
C PRO A 212 16.48 12.69 12.44
N GLY A 213 16.26 12.79 13.75
CA GLY A 213 16.20 14.06 14.47
C GLY A 213 14.81 14.71 14.53
N TYR A 214 13.80 14.10 13.91
CA TYR A 214 12.40 14.50 14.08
C TYR A 214 11.82 13.93 15.38
N VAL A 215 11.28 14.79 16.24
CA VAL A 215 10.60 14.40 17.49
C VAL A 215 9.13 14.77 17.33
N ALA A 216 8.27 13.76 17.15
CA ALA A 216 6.82 13.98 17.04
C ALA A 216 6.29 14.71 18.29
N ASN A 217 5.54 15.79 18.07
CA ASN A 217 4.78 16.50 19.10
C ASN A 217 3.41 15.82 19.26
N PRO A 218 3.18 15.07 20.36
CA PRO A 218 1.96 14.27 20.50
C PRO A 218 0.65 15.07 20.55
N ARG A 219 0.72 16.38 20.79
CA ARG A 219 -0.46 17.26 20.83
C ARG A 219 -0.85 17.80 19.46
N GLN A 220 0.09 17.89 18.52
CA GLN A 220 -0.10 18.42 17.18
C GLN A 220 -0.15 17.29 16.15
N ASP A 221 0.77 16.34 16.25
CA ASP A 221 1.00 15.34 15.21
C ASP A 221 0.18 14.07 15.42
N CYS A 222 -0.25 13.81 16.66
CA CYS A 222 -0.98 12.61 17.06
C CYS A 222 -2.45 12.89 17.43
N ARG A 223 -2.96 14.08 17.08
CA ARG A 223 -4.37 14.43 17.25
C ARG A 223 -5.09 14.24 15.92
N TYR A 224 -6.15 13.46 15.92
CA TYR A 224 -7.13 13.48 14.84
C TYR A 224 -7.74 14.89 14.78
N HIS A 225 -7.39 15.63 13.74
CA HIS A 225 -8.10 16.87 13.42
C HIS A 225 -9.35 16.49 12.64
N THR A 226 -10.51 16.94 13.14
CA THR A 226 -11.77 16.84 12.41
C THR A 226 -11.69 17.66 11.12
N HIS A 227 -12.36 17.26 10.05
CA HIS A 227 -12.43 17.93 8.76
C HIS A 227 -13.01 19.34 8.90
N ARG A 228 -13.74 19.61 10.00
CA ARG A 228 -14.15 20.97 10.40
C ARG A 228 -12.97 21.87 10.78
N GLU A 229 -11.89 21.30 11.30
CA GLU A 229 -10.63 21.99 11.62
C GLU A 229 -9.66 22.01 10.41
N LEU A 230 -9.74 21.04 9.50
CA LEU A 230 -8.89 20.93 8.30
C LEU A 230 -9.42 21.73 7.10
N ASN A 231 -10.73 21.76 6.83
CA ASN A 231 -11.31 22.58 5.75
C ASN A 231 -11.22 24.09 6.02
N ALA A 232 -11.08 24.50 7.27
CA ALA A 232 -10.75 25.89 7.59
C ALA A 232 -9.26 26.23 7.35
N ARG A 233 -8.41 25.24 7.03
CA ARG A 233 -6.95 25.38 6.97
C ARG A 233 -6.28 24.90 5.69
N PHE A 234 -6.94 24.11 4.83
CA PHE A 234 -6.36 23.62 3.57
C PHE A 234 -6.78 24.42 2.33
N ASP A 235 -7.92 25.12 2.35
CA ASP A 235 -8.43 25.87 1.18
C ASP A 235 -7.94 27.33 1.06
N LEU A 236 -7.06 27.79 1.95
CA LEU A 236 -6.52 29.15 1.90
C LEU A 236 -5.01 29.16 2.04
N PHE A 237 -4.33 29.41 0.92
CA PHE A 237 -3.06 30.13 0.93
C PHE A 237 -3.20 31.39 1.81
N TYR A 238 -2.24 31.62 2.72
CA TYR A 238 -1.98 32.82 3.58
C TYR A 238 -2.42 32.78 5.07
N PRO A 239 -1.69 33.48 5.97
CA PRO A 239 -1.02 32.89 7.12
C PRO A 239 -1.77 33.18 8.42
N MET A 240 -1.78 32.20 9.33
CA MET A 240 -2.20 32.41 10.71
C MET A 240 -1.03 32.01 11.61
N GLU A 241 -0.43 33.01 12.25
CA GLU A 241 0.57 32.87 13.28
C GLU A 241 0.04 31.99 14.42
N GLY A 242 0.73 30.88 14.68
CA GLY A 242 0.48 30.00 15.82
C GLY A 242 0.09 28.58 15.43
N LEU A 243 1.11 27.76 15.14
CA LEU A 243 1.11 26.29 15.21
C LEU A 243 0.41 25.54 14.06
N CYS A 244 0.88 25.77 12.83
CA CYS A 244 0.88 24.75 11.78
C CYS A 244 2.35 24.51 11.40
N PRO A 245 2.85 23.25 11.39
CA PRO A 245 4.14 22.99 10.77
C PRO A 245 4.13 23.53 9.34
N THR A 246 5.25 24.09 8.90
CA THR A 246 5.45 24.42 7.48
C THR A 246 5.20 23.17 6.61
N MET A 247 4.85 23.33 5.33
CA MET A 247 4.71 22.17 4.41
C MET A 247 5.92 21.22 4.50
N ALA A 248 7.09 21.77 4.79
CA ALA A 248 8.32 21.03 5.03
C ALA A 248 8.29 20.10 6.23
N GLU A 249 7.87 20.64 7.36
CA GLU A 249 7.78 19.90 8.61
C GLU A 249 6.67 18.84 8.52
N GLN A 250 5.57 19.12 7.81
CA GLN A 250 4.51 18.14 7.57
C GLN A 250 4.94 17.02 6.60
N PHE A 251 5.76 17.32 5.58
CA PHE A 251 6.32 16.31 4.70
C PHE A 251 7.27 15.37 5.47
N LYS A 252 8.16 15.93 6.30
CA LYS A 252 9.07 15.16 7.17
C LYS A 252 8.33 14.31 8.20
N LEU A 253 7.21 14.83 8.70
CA LEU A 253 6.29 14.12 9.58
C LEU A 253 5.67 12.90 8.90
N ASN A 254 5.28 13.07 7.64
CA ASN A 254 4.53 12.07 6.89
C ASN A 254 5.44 10.98 6.32
N MET A 255 6.71 11.28 6.06
CA MET A 255 7.69 10.24 5.72
C MET A 255 7.96 9.31 6.89
N SER A 256 7.71 8.01 6.70
CA SER A 256 7.86 7.03 7.77
C SER A 256 8.25 5.66 7.24
N ILE A 257 9.02 4.94 8.04
CA ILE A 257 9.24 3.49 7.87
C ILE A 257 8.00 2.68 8.23
N ALA A 258 7.00 3.31 8.87
CA ALA A 258 5.84 2.63 9.42
C ALA A 258 4.82 2.19 8.36
N THR A 259 5.30 1.38 7.43
CA THR A 259 4.62 0.98 6.21
C THR A 259 4.20 -0.48 6.32
N SER A 260 3.22 -0.85 5.49
CA SER A 260 2.75 -2.22 5.46
C SER A 260 2.42 -2.70 4.06
N THR A 261 2.49 -4.02 3.88
CA THR A 261 2.04 -4.62 2.63
C THR A 261 0.53 -4.49 2.46
N PHE A 262 -0.23 -4.82 3.49
CA PHE A 262 -1.67 -4.63 3.54
C PHE A 262 -2.01 -3.69 4.69
N TRP A 263 -2.63 -2.56 4.37
CA TRP A 263 -3.16 -1.59 5.33
C TRP A 263 -4.68 -1.53 5.21
N ILE A 264 -5.36 -1.96 6.26
CA ILE A 264 -6.81 -2.15 6.27
C ILE A 264 -7.45 -1.31 7.36
N ALA A 265 -8.25 -0.33 6.95
CA ALA A 265 -8.90 0.68 7.78
C ALA A 265 -10.30 0.25 8.27
N ASN A 266 -10.86 -0.82 7.68
CA ASN A 266 -12.16 -1.38 8.07
C ASN A 266 -12.08 -2.91 8.16
N PRO A 267 -12.57 -3.54 9.24
CA PRO A 267 -12.48 -4.99 9.40
C PRO A 267 -13.28 -5.76 8.35
N ASN A 268 -14.31 -5.16 7.75
CA ASN A 268 -15.18 -5.80 6.77
C ASN A 268 -14.55 -5.85 5.37
N ASN A 269 -13.31 -6.29 5.26
CA ASN A 269 -12.67 -6.59 3.98
C ASN A 269 -12.18 -8.04 4.00
N ASN A 270 -12.16 -8.67 2.83
CA ASN A 270 -11.73 -10.05 2.67
C ASN A 270 -10.28 -10.07 2.19
N LEU A 271 -9.40 -10.71 2.93
CA LEU A 271 -8.01 -10.97 2.55
C LEU A 271 -7.83 -12.49 2.51
N ILE A 272 -7.67 -13.04 1.32
CA ILE A 272 -7.70 -14.48 1.06
C ILE A 272 -6.48 -14.84 0.22
N ASN A 273 -5.71 -15.85 0.65
CA ASN A 273 -4.53 -16.33 -0.09
C ASN A 273 -3.46 -15.24 -0.32
N CYS A 274 -3.43 -14.18 0.48
CA CYS A 274 -2.49 -13.08 0.30
C CYS A 274 -1.15 -13.37 0.97
N ALA A 275 -0.07 -12.88 0.37
CA ALA A 275 1.28 -13.02 0.90
C ALA A 275 1.95 -11.65 1.06
N ALA A 276 2.59 -11.43 2.21
CA ALA A 276 3.30 -10.21 2.56
C ALA A 276 4.73 -10.52 3.02
N ALA A 277 5.73 -10.14 2.22
CA ALA A 277 7.12 -10.38 2.60
C ALA A 277 8.07 -9.21 2.32
N GLY A 278 9.01 -8.98 3.22
CA GLY A 278 10.05 -7.96 3.03
C GLY A 278 9.59 -6.52 3.19
N SER A 279 8.43 -6.25 3.81
CA SER A 279 8.07 -4.89 4.22
C SER A 279 9.03 -4.38 5.31
N GLU A 280 9.39 -3.10 5.26
CA GLU A 280 10.21 -2.44 6.28
C GLU A 280 9.63 -2.55 7.69
N GLU A 281 8.30 -2.65 7.84
CA GLU A 281 7.69 -2.86 9.16
C GLU A 281 6.68 -4.00 9.16
N THR A 282 5.48 -3.81 8.63
CA THR A 282 4.35 -4.73 8.89
C THR A 282 3.85 -5.46 7.64
N GLY A 283 3.58 -6.76 7.74
CA GLY A 283 2.94 -7.50 6.64
C GLY A 283 1.47 -7.12 6.46
N PHE A 284 0.65 -7.43 7.47
CA PHE A 284 -0.78 -7.09 7.51
C PHE A 284 -1.04 -6.18 8.71
N TRP A 285 -1.56 -4.99 8.47
CA TRP A 285 -1.90 -4.01 9.50
C TRP A 285 -3.37 -3.65 9.41
N PHE A 286 -4.09 -3.83 10.52
CA PHE A 286 -5.46 -3.37 10.70
C PHE A 286 -5.50 -2.23 11.71
N ILE A 287 -6.07 -1.08 11.33
CA ILE A 287 -6.41 0.01 12.25
C ILE A 287 -7.87 0.37 12.02
N PHE A 288 -8.66 0.36 13.08
CA PHE A 288 -10.09 0.67 12.99
C PHE A 288 -10.36 2.01 13.63
N HIS A 289 -10.67 2.99 12.80
CA HIS A 289 -10.92 4.35 13.28
C HIS A 289 -12.29 4.42 13.97
N HIS A 290 -12.33 5.06 15.15
CA HIS A 290 -13.58 5.30 15.86
C HIS A 290 -14.58 6.11 15.03
N VAL A 291 -14.09 7.03 14.20
CA VAL A 291 -14.85 7.77 13.19
C VAL A 291 -14.09 7.71 11.87
N PRO A 292 -14.78 7.77 10.71
CA PRO A 292 -14.06 7.83 9.45
C PRO A 292 -13.20 9.10 9.39
N THR A 293 -12.06 8.99 8.75
CA THR A 293 -11.03 10.03 8.70
C THR A 293 -11.05 10.73 7.35
N GLY A 294 -10.17 11.72 7.17
CA GLY A 294 -9.94 12.34 5.86
C GLY A 294 -11.23 12.84 5.17
N PRO A 295 -11.28 12.85 3.83
CA PRO A 295 -12.46 13.23 3.05
C PRO A 295 -13.73 12.42 3.35
N SER A 296 -13.61 11.32 4.08
CA SER A 296 -14.71 10.44 4.48
C SER A 296 -15.35 10.81 5.83
N GLU A 297 -14.85 11.85 6.51
CA GLU A 297 -15.35 12.22 7.83
C GLU A 297 -16.87 12.53 7.84
N GLY A 298 -17.54 12.03 8.87
CA GLY A 298 -18.98 12.24 9.06
C GLY A 298 -19.88 11.34 8.23
N LEU A 299 -19.34 10.41 7.43
CA LEU A 299 -20.13 9.44 6.67
C LEU A 299 -20.93 8.48 7.56
N TYR A 300 -20.44 8.15 8.76
CA TYR A 300 -21.16 7.32 9.73
C TYR A 300 -20.88 7.71 11.18
N SER A 301 -21.75 7.23 12.07
CA SER A 301 -21.67 7.48 13.51
C SER A 301 -20.44 6.82 14.15
N PRO A 302 -19.88 7.41 15.21
CA PRO A 302 -18.74 6.85 15.91
C PRO A 302 -18.95 5.40 16.38
N GLY A 303 -17.87 4.61 16.37
CA GLY A 303 -17.82 3.20 16.77
C GLY A 303 -18.25 2.21 15.70
N ARG A 304 -18.75 2.64 14.52
CA ARG A 304 -19.22 1.71 13.48
C ARG A 304 -18.10 0.74 13.06
N THR A 305 -16.97 1.24 12.59
CA THR A 305 -15.85 0.41 12.09
C THR A 305 -15.32 -0.56 13.14
N GLU A 306 -15.19 -0.10 14.40
CA GLU A 306 -14.72 -0.91 15.52
C GLU A 306 -15.67 -2.06 15.88
N HIS A 307 -16.96 -1.92 15.54
CA HIS A 307 -18.02 -2.90 15.80
C HIS A 307 -18.47 -3.68 14.57
N THR A 308 -17.97 -3.33 13.38
CA THR A 308 -18.27 -4.07 12.16
C THR A 308 -17.60 -5.45 12.22
N PRO A 309 -18.31 -6.55 11.90
CA PRO A 309 -17.71 -7.87 11.83
C PRO A 309 -16.56 -7.94 10.82
N MET A 310 -15.49 -8.64 11.19
CA MET A 310 -14.38 -8.91 10.29
C MET A 310 -14.86 -9.72 9.09
N GLY A 311 -14.35 -9.34 7.91
CA GLY A 311 -14.47 -10.14 6.70
C GLY A 311 -13.62 -11.40 6.79
N GLN A 312 -13.44 -12.08 5.66
CA GLN A 312 -12.63 -13.29 5.61
C GLN A 312 -11.14 -12.96 5.72
N PHE A 313 -10.42 -13.58 6.66
CA PHE A 313 -8.96 -13.57 6.71
C PHE A 313 -8.47 -15.01 6.75
N SER A 314 -8.10 -15.56 5.59
CA SER A 314 -7.80 -17.00 5.49
C SER A 314 -6.67 -17.29 4.52
N ASN A 315 -5.81 -18.24 4.90
CA ASN A 315 -4.67 -18.70 4.11
C ASN A 315 -3.71 -17.57 3.72
N ASN A 316 -3.56 -16.56 4.58
CA ASN A 316 -2.62 -15.47 4.38
C ASN A 316 -1.27 -15.82 4.99
N ARG A 317 -0.17 -15.42 4.34
CA ARG A 317 1.21 -15.63 4.81
C ARG A 317 1.93 -14.31 4.99
N ALA A 318 2.66 -14.16 6.09
CA ALA A 318 3.56 -13.05 6.29
C ALA A 318 4.90 -13.52 6.85
N HIS A 319 6.00 -13.15 6.21
CA HIS A 319 7.34 -13.49 6.68
C HIS A 319 8.36 -12.45 6.22
N SER A 320 9.52 -12.42 6.87
CA SER A 320 10.63 -11.56 6.46
C SER A 320 10.33 -10.05 6.42
N ASN A 321 9.30 -9.60 7.15
CA ASN A 321 9.00 -8.17 7.39
C ASN A 321 9.85 -7.64 8.56
N TYR A 322 9.81 -6.33 8.81
CA TYR A 322 10.65 -5.63 9.80
C TYR A 322 12.14 -5.59 9.38
N ARG A 323 12.40 -4.99 8.20
CA ARG A 323 13.72 -4.93 7.56
C ARG A 323 14.34 -3.55 7.61
#